data_AF-A0A7C2XIF7-F1
#
_entry.id   AF-A0A7C2XIF7-F1
#
_cell.length_a   1.000
_cell.length_b   1.000
_cell.length_c   1.000
_cell.angle_alpha   90.00
_cell.angle_beta   90.00
_cell.angle_gamma   90.00
#
_symmetry.space_group_name_H-M   'P 1'
#
loop_
_entity.id
_entity.type
_entity.pdbx_description
1 polymer ?
#
loop_
_entity_poly.entity_id
_entity_poly.type
_entity_poly.pdbx_seq_one_letter_code
_entity_poly.pdbx_strand_id
1 'polypeptide(L)'
;GNLGYDIRFGGVGDDWIDGGDQSDQLNGEGGADTLLGQAANDTLTGAGQTDLLNGGSGSDILYGGDDNDSLFGDAQRDQIFGDAGDDVIDGGTGDDTVDGGTQRDRAFGGSGFDAMAGAAGNDTLQGGNDADTLSGGGNYDVLEGGDGDDVLDGGDLNDVIFGNAGNDRIIFRKTGDTDTIRDFAAGAGAGDVIRLVGFGAAFDTFAEVLAAATDNGQHTTINFGGGDVLILRGVLKSQLAADDFVFG
;
A
#
# COMPACT_ATOMS: atom_id res chain seq x y z
N GLY A 1 13.27 -29.12 -15.79
CA GLY A 1 14.46 -29.98 -16.01
C GLY A 1 14.89 -29.99 -17.47
N ASN A 2 15.14 -28.82 -18.05
CA ASN A 2 15.87 -28.58 -19.29
C ASN A 2 16.40 -27.13 -19.21
N LEU A 3 17.52 -26.86 -19.89
CA LEU A 3 18.31 -25.62 -19.78
C LEU A 3 17.77 -24.48 -20.66
N GLY A 4 16.50 -24.11 -20.51
CA GLY A 4 15.91 -22.99 -21.26
C GLY A 4 14.70 -22.41 -20.54
N TYR A 5 14.25 -21.25 -21.02
CA TYR A 5 12.96 -20.66 -20.66
C TYR A 5 11.87 -21.72 -20.83
N ASP A 6 11.29 -22.15 -19.72
CA ASP A 6 10.24 -23.15 -19.67
C ASP A 6 8.88 -22.46 -19.51
N ILE A 7 7.87 -22.96 -20.21
CA ILE A 7 6.46 -22.68 -19.90
C ILE A 7 5.91 -23.95 -19.25
N ARG A 8 5.41 -23.86 -18.02
CA ARG A 8 4.91 -24.99 -17.24
C ARG A 8 3.47 -24.74 -16.80
N PHE A 9 2.65 -25.78 -16.92
CA PHE A 9 1.24 -25.78 -16.56
C PHE A 9 1.01 -26.91 -15.54
N GLY A 10 0.33 -26.62 -14.43
CA GLY A 10 -0.06 -27.60 -13.40
C GLY A 10 -1.17 -28.50 -13.93
N GLY A 11 -2.29 -27.88 -14.32
CA GLY A 11 -3.42 -28.57 -14.90
C GLY A 11 -4.61 -28.56 -13.97
N VAL A 12 -5.12 -29.74 -13.60
CA VAL A 12 -6.24 -29.84 -12.67
C VAL A 12 -5.77 -30.54 -11.40
N GLY A 13 -6.13 -29.95 -10.26
CA GLY A 13 -5.77 -30.41 -8.92
C GLY A 13 -4.55 -29.66 -8.39
N ASP A 14 -4.26 -29.86 -7.12
CA ASP A 14 -3.18 -29.17 -6.42
C ASP A 14 -1.80 -29.58 -6.97
N ASP A 15 -1.07 -28.63 -7.54
CA ASP A 15 0.20 -28.83 -8.22
C ASP A 15 1.38 -28.15 -7.50
N TRP A 16 2.57 -28.72 -7.69
CA TRP A 16 3.84 -28.13 -7.27
C TRP A 16 4.70 -27.90 -8.50
N ILE A 17 4.97 -26.64 -8.83
CA ILE A 17 5.71 -26.23 -10.02
C ILE A 17 6.95 -25.45 -9.59
N ASP A 18 8.12 -25.92 -10.01
CA ASP A 18 9.42 -25.30 -9.74
C ASP A 18 10.08 -24.93 -11.07
N GLY A 19 10.22 -23.64 -11.35
CA GLY A 19 10.82 -23.09 -12.57
C GLY A 19 12.29 -23.50 -12.67
N GLY A 20 13.08 -23.10 -11.67
CA GLY A 20 14.51 -23.33 -11.58
C GLY A 20 15.28 -22.05 -11.86
N ASP A 21 16.58 -22.13 -12.13
CA ASP A 21 17.43 -20.93 -12.11
C ASP A 21 17.28 -19.97 -13.32
N GLN A 22 16.24 -20.11 -14.13
CA GLN A 22 16.10 -19.41 -15.42
C GLN A 22 14.73 -18.76 -15.50
N SER A 23 14.62 -17.71 -16.30
CA SER A 23 13.34 -17.05 -16.57
C SER A 23 12.32 -18.02 -17.14
N ASP A 24 11.19 -18.17 -16.46
CA ASP A 24 10.15 -19.13 -16.71
C ASP A 24 8.76 -18.49 -16.71
N GLN A 25 7.77 -19.22 -17.26
CA GLN A 25 6.35 -18.93 -17.09
C GLN A 25 5.66 -20.12 -16.44
N LEU A 26 5.12 -19.91 -15.25
CA LEU A 26 4.45 -20.93 -14.46
C LEU A 26 2.97 -20.60 -14.33
N ASN A 27 2.10 -21.57 -14.59
CA ASN A 27 0.66 -21.43 -14.49
C ASN A 27 0.07 -22.63 -13.72
N GLY A 28 -0.61 -22.36 -12.60
CA GLY A 28 -1.27 -23.38 -11.78
C GLY A 28 -2.47 -24.02 -12.49
N GLU A 29 -3.24 -23.20 -13.17
CA GLU A 29 -4.52 -23.48 -13.83
C GLU A 29 -5.69 -23.70 -12.86
N GLY A 30 -5.78 -24.83 -12.18
CA GLY A 30 -6.87 -25.00 -11.23
C GLY A 30 -6.57 -26.07 -10.21
N GLY A 31 -6.79 -25.75 -8.94
CA GLY A 31 -6.19 -26.47 -7.83
C GLY A 31 -5.63 -25.44 -6.85
N ALA A 32 -5.28 -25.88 -5.64
CA ALA A 32 -4.51 -25.04 -4.74
C ALA A 32 -3.01 -25.31 -5.00
N ASP A 33 -2.35 -24.41 -5.70
CA ASP A 33 -1.06 -24.65 -6.33
C ASP A 33 0.09 -23.99 -5.57
N THR A 34 1.30 -24.53 -5.75
CA THR A 34 2.55 -23.95 -5.27
C THR A 34 3.48 -23.71 -6.45
N LEU A 35 3.76 -22.44 -6.75
CA LEU A 35 4.58 -22.00 -7.87
C LEU A 35 5.85 -21.34 -7.33
N LEU A 36 7.02 -21.86 -7.73
CA LEU A 36 8.33 -21.36 -7.33
C LEU A 36 9.12 -20.95 -8.57
N GLY A 37 9.40 -19.65 -8.74
CA GLY A 37 10.24 -19.12 -9.81
C GLY A 37 11.71 -19.50 -9.64
N GLN A 38 12.24 -19.21 -8.44
CA GLN A 38 13.62 -19.41 -7.98
C GLN A 38 14.56 -18.28 -8.40
N ALA A 39 15.11 -18.31 -9.61
CA ALA A 39 16.10 -17.33 -10.03
C ALA A 39 15.86 -16.86 -11.45
N ALA A 40 16.35 -15.65 -11.73
CA ALA A 40 16.05 -14.88 -12.92
C ALA A 40 14.58 -14.40 -12.92
N ASN A 41 14.18 -13.75 -14.00
CA ASN A 41 12.91 -13.05 -14.06
C ASN A 41 11.79 -13.98 -14.52
N ASP A 42 10.84 -14.26 -13.66
CA ASP A 42 9.77 -15.23 -13.86
C ASP A 42 8.40 -14.56 -14.01
N THR A 43 7.43 -15.31 -14.54
CA THR A 43 6.02 -14.93 -14.49
C THR A 43 5.21 -16.08 -13.92
N LEU A 44 4.54 -15.86 -12.81
CA LEU A 44 3.75 -16.84 -12.09
C LEU A 44 2.27 -16.44 -12.12
N THR A 45 1.39 -17.43 -12.32
CA THR A 45 -0.07 -17.23 -12.31
C THR A 45 -0.72 -18.37 -11.54
N GLY A 46 -1.36 -18.08 -10.41
CA GLY A 46 -2.11 -19.06 -9.61
C GLY A 46 -3.39 -19.49 -10.32
N ALA A 47 -4.17 -18.47 -10.73
CA ALA A 47 -5.44 -18.52 -11.46
C ALA A 47 -6.67 -18.61 -10.55
N GLY A 48 -6.93 -19.69 -9.85
CA GLY A 48 -8.07 -19.71 -8.96
C GLY A 48 -7.93 -20.78 -7.91
N GLN A 49 -8.64 -20.60 -6.78
CA GLN A 49 -8.39 -21.28 -5.52
C GLN A 49 -7.15 -20.70 -4.84
N THR A 50 -6.93 -21.08 -3.57
CA THR A 50 -5.83 -20.52 -2.78
C THR A 50 -4.48 -21.07 -3.21
N ASP A 51 -3.66 -20.20 -3.77
CA ASP A 51 -2.34 -20.48 -4.30
C ASP A 51 -1.21 -19.89 -3.45
N LEU A 52 -0.02 -20.47 -3.59
CA LEU A 52 1.23 -19.92 -3.06
C LEU A 52 2.19 -19.67 -4.21
N LEU A 53 2.55 -18.41 -4.42
CA LEU A 53 3.47 -17.96 -5.46
C LEU A 53 4.71 -17.35 -4.80
N ASN A 54 5.89 -17.79 -5.22
CA ASN A 54 7.17 -17.22 -4.80
C ASN A 54 8.04 -16.96 -6.05
N GLY A 55 8.35 -15.69 -6.33
CA GLY A 55 9.20 -15.29 -7.46
C GLY A 55 10.64 -15.71 -7.22
N GLY A 56 11.19 -15.31 -6.08
CA GLY A 56 12.52 -15.72 -5.64
C GLY A 56 13.53 -14.61 -5.90
N SER A 57 14.46 -14.81 -6.83
CA SER A 57 15.49 -13.81 -7.12
C SER A 57 15.41 -13.38 -8.57
N GLY A 58 15.26 -12.09 -8.83
CA GLY A 58 15.01 -11.62 -10.18
C GLY A 58 13.86 -10.64 -10.16
N SER A 59 13.61 -9.99 -11.29
CA SER A 59 12.46 -9.11 -11.38
C SER A 59 11.28 -9.89 -11.93
N ASP A 60 10.38 -10.28 -11.04
CA ASP A 60 9.30 -11.22 -11.28
C ASP A 60 7.95 -10.53 -11.48
N ILE A 61 7.01 -11.28 -12.03
CA ILE A 61 5.61 -10.87 -12.16
C ILE A 61 4.72 -11.97 -11.59
N LEU A 62 3.95 -11.67 -10.55
CA LEU A 62 3.08 -12.61 -9.87
C LEU A 62 1.62 -12.15 -10.02
N TYR A 63 0.75 -13.07 -10.42
CA TYR A 63 -0.71 -12.90 -10.45
C TYR A 63 -1.34 -13.98 -9.56
N GLY A 64 -2.02 -13.60 -8.49
CA GLY A 64 -2.73 -14.52 -7.59
C GLY A 64 -3.88 -15.17 -8.35
N GLY A 65 -4.88 -14.36 -8.67
CA GLY A 65 -6.05 -14.77 -9.45
C GLY A 65 -7.32 -14.63 -8.62
N ASP A 66 -8.19 -15.64 -8.71
CA ASP A 66 -9.39 -15.71 -7.88
C ASP A 66 -9.10 -16.45 -6.55
N ASP A 67 -9.82 -16.09 -5.49
CA ASP A 67 -9.67 -16.62 -4.13
C ASP A 67 -8.41 -16.09 -3.40
N ASN A 68 -8.19 -16.53 -2.16
CA ASN A 68 -7.23 -15.91 -1.26
C ASN A 68 -5.84 -16.51 -1.44
N ASP A 69 -4.88 -15.71 -1.89
CA ASP A 69 -3.55 -16.16 -2.27
C ASP A 69 -2.44 -15.67 -1.32
N SER A 70 -1.27 -16.29 -1.44
CA SER A 70 -0.03 -15.85 -0.78
C SER A 70 1.07 -15.63 -1.81
N LEU A 71 1.50 -14.37 -1.97
CA LEU A 71 2.42 -13.95 -3.02
C LEU A 71 3.70 -13.37 -2.38
N PHE A 72 4.86 -13.85 -2.81
CA PHE A 72 6.17 -13.42 -2.33
C PHE A 72 7.06 -13.02 -3.52
N GLY A 73 7.42 -11.74 -3.65
CA GLY A 73 8.38 -11.26 -4.65
C GLY A 73 9.81 -11.71 -4.35
N ASP A 74 10.19 -11.58 -3.07
CA ASP A 74 11.51 -11.86 -2.50
C ASP A 74 12.59 -10.82 -2.87
N ALA A 75 13.27 -10.91 -4.00
CA ALA A 75 14.46 -10.08 -4.25
C ALA A 75 14.54 -9.49 -5.65
N GLN A 76 14.94 -8.21 -5.70
CA GLN A 76 14.87 -7.29 -6.84
C GLN A 76 13.47 -6.71 -7.01
N ARG A 77 13.27 -5.93 -8.07
CA ARG A 77 12.01 -5.25 -8.35
C ARG A 77 10.99 -6.24 -8.90
N ASP A 78 9.90 -6.41 -8.17
CA ASP A 78 8.79 -7.28 -8.54
C ASP A 78 7.52 -6.49 -8.89
N GLN A 79 6.65 -7.14 -9.65
CA GLN A 79 5.27 -6.69 -9.88
C GLN A 79 4.31 -7.75 -9.37
N ILE A 80 3.51 -7.42 -8.37
CA ILE A 80 2.68 -8.38 -7.66
C ILE A 80 1.23 -7.90 -7.69
N PHE A 81 0.34 -8.75 -8.20
CA PHE A 81 -1.09 -8.51 -8.31
C PHE A 81 -1.83 -9.61 -7.54
N GLY A 82 -2.51 -9.24 -6.45
CA GLY A 82 -3.39 -10.17 -5.71
C GLY A 82 -4.61 -10.58 -6.52
N ASP A 83 -5.15 -9.63 -7.31
CA ASP A 83 -6.36 -9.77 -8.10
C ASP A 83 -7.63 -9.88 -7.25
N ALA A 84 -8.25 -11.04 -7.07
CA ALA A 84 -9.55 -11.17 -6.43
C ALA A 84 -9.52 -12.14 -5.25
N GLY A 85 -9.32 -11.63 -4.05
CA GLY A 85 -9.14 -12.48 -2.88
C GLY A 85 -8.98 -11.65 -1.62
N ASP A 86 -9.02 -12.30 -0.45
CA ASP A 86 -8.35 -11.68 0.70
C ASP A 86 -6.89 -12.14 0.68
N ASP A 87 -6.01 -11.37 0.02
CA ASP A 87 -4.66 -11.80 -0.32
C ASP A 87 -3.61 -11.39 0.74
N VAL A 88 -2.50 -12.14 0.76
CA VAL A 88 -1.31 -11.80 1.53
C VAL A 88 -0.14 -11.64 0.57
N ILE A 89 0.42 -10.43 0.52
CA ILE A 89 1.48 -10.04 -0.42
C ILE A 89 2.70 -9.54 0.35
N ASP A 90 3.88 -10.04 0.01
CA ASP A 90 5.18 -9.58 0.51
C ASP A 90 6.10 -9.28 -0.68
N GLY A 91 6.42 -8.01 -0.91
CA GLY A 91 7.35 -7.56 -1.97
C GLY A 91 8.77 -8.06 -1.71
N GLY A 92 9.24 -7.86 -0.48
CA GLY A 92 10.53 -8.36 -0.01
C GLY A 92 11.60 -7.28 -0.11
N THR A 93 12.55 -7.43 -1.03
CA THR A 93 13.67 -6.49 -1.20
C THR A 93 13.73 -6.01 -2.63
N GLY A 94 13.66 -4.71 -2.86
CA GLY A 94 13.57 -4.20 -4.22
C GLY A 94 12.76 -2.92 -4.27
N ASP A 95 12.62 -2.35 -5.46
CA ASP A 95 11.64 -1.27 -5.64
C ASP A 95 10.39 -1.93 -6.21
N ASP A 96 9.47 -2.37 -5.36
CA ASP A 96 8.39 -3.27 -5.76
C ASP A 96 7.12 -2.49 -6.17
N THR A 97 6.31 -3.13 -7.00
CA THR A 97 4.97 -2.63 -7.35
C THR A 97 3.95 -3.65 -6.92
N VAL A 98 3.06 -3.27 -6.00
CA VAL A 98 2.05 -4.14 -5.40
C VAL A 98 0.65 -3.57 -5.65
N ASP A 99 -0.25 -4.40 -6.16
CA ASP A 99 -1.68 -4.14 -6.27
C ASP A 99 -2.42 -5.27 -5.55
N GLY A 100 -3.10 -4.94 -4.43
CA GLY A 100 -3.91 -5.90 -3.67
C GLY A 100 -5.09 -6.42 -4.47
N GLY A 101 -5.71 -5.54 -5.27
CA GLY A 101 -6.85 -5.89 -6.11
C GLY A 101 -8.19 -5.67 -5.41
N THR A 102 -8.94 -6.74 -5.15
CA THR A 102 -10.29 -6.63 -4.60
C THR A 102 -10.48 -7.51 -3.37
N GLN A 103 -11.26 -6.99 -2.42
CA GLN A 103 -11.53 -7.56 -1.10
C GLN A 103 -10.46 -7.16 -0.07
N ARG A 104 -10.16 -7.96 0.94
CA ARG A 104 -9.33 -7.51 2.06
C ARG A 104 -7.91 -8.02 1.91
N ASP A 105 -7.03 -7.11 1.52
CA ASP A 105 -5.65 -7.46 1.28
C ASP A 105 -4.73 -7.03 2.42
N ARG A 106 -3.63 -7.77 2.57
CA ARG A 106 -2.51 -7.41 3.42
C ARG A 106 -1.25 -7.42 2.59
N ALA A 107 -0.69 -6.24 2.36
CA ALA A 107 0.50 -6.07 1.57
C ALA A 107 1.63 -5.46 2.38
N PHE A 108 2.84 -5.99 2.20
CA PHE A 108 4.09 -5.50 2.76
C PHE A 108 5.04 -5.19 1.60
N GLY A 109 5.60 -3.98 1.52
CA GLY A 109 6.60 -3.59 0.52
C GLY A 109 7.95 -4.22 0.85
N GLY A 110 8.48 -3.88 2.04
CA GLY A 110 9.67 -4.49 2.60
C GLY A 110 10.84 -3.52 2.66
N SER A 111 11.83 -3.65 1.80
CA SER A 111 12.92 -2.67 1.71
C SER A 111 13.13 -2.21 0.28
N GLY A 112 13.26 -0.91 0.09
CA GLY A 112 13.46 -0.26 -1.20
C GLY A 112 12.33 0.73 -1.45
N PHE A 113 12.26 1.31 -2.65
CA PHE A 113 11.25 2.35 -2.92
C PHE A 113 9.99 1.73 -3.50
N ASP A 114 9.03 1.39 -2.64
CA ASP A 114 7.87 0.60 -3.01
C ASP A 114 6.68 1.47 -3.46
N ALA A 115 5.90 0.94 -4.41
CA ALA A 115 4.66 1.53 -4.87
C ALA A 115 3.51 0.55 -4.66
N MET A 116 2.61 0.87 -3.74
CA MET A 116 1.57 -0.04 -3.26
C MET A 116 0.17 0.54 -3.41
N ALA A 117 -0.76 -0.27 -3.90
CA ALA A 117 -2.18 0.03 -3.96
C ALA A 117 -2.98 -1.10 -3.30
N GLY A 118 -3.88 -0.77 -2.36
CA GLY A 118 -4.89 -1.73 -1.85
C GLY A 118 -6.04 -1.92 -2.84
N ALA A 119 -6.35 -0.84 -3.57
CA ALA A 119 -7.40 -0.76 -4.58
C ALA A 119 -8.82 -0.82 -3.99
N ALA A 120 -9.49 -1.98 -3.97
CA ALA A 120 -10.88 -2.04 -3.56
C ALA A 120 -11.11 -2.99 -2.39
N GLY A 121 -11.20 -2.44 -1.18
CA GLY A 121 -11.67 -3.18 -0.03
C GLY A 121 -11.06 -2.64 1.25
N ASN A 122 -10.93 -3.48 2.27
CA ASN A 122 -10.55 -2.96 3.58
C ASN A 122 -9.11 -3.36 3.87
N ASP A 123 -8.16 -2.62 3.31
CA ASP A 123 -6.81 -3.11 3.12
C ASP A 123 -5.87 -2.71 4.26
N THR A 124 -4.79 -3.46 4.40
CA THR A 124 -3.68 -3.10 5.29
C THR A 124 -2.40 -3.10 4.48
N LEU A 125 -1.81 -1.91 4.34
CA LEU A 125 -0.59 -1.68 3.57
C LEU A 125 0.53 -1.24 4.52
N GLN A 126 1.69 -1.87 4.40
CA GLN A 126 2.91 -1.48 5.11
C GLN A 126 4.04 -1.27 4.11
N GLY A 127 4.58 -0.06 4.02
CA GLY A 127 5.68 0.29 3.10
C GLY A 127 6.96 -0.44 3.50
N GLY A 128 7.49 -0.11 4.68
CA GLY A 128 8.63 -0.81 5.26
C GLY A 128 9.80 0.12 5.52
N ASN A 129 10.92 -0.10 4.82
CA ASN A 129 12.09 0.78 4.90
C ASN A 129 12.27 1.49 3.57
N ASP A 130 12.88 2.68 3.62
CA ASP A 130 13.06 3.59 2.50
C ASP A 130 11.73 4.30 2.13
N ALA A 131 11.76 5.17 1.11
CA ALA A 131 10.65 6.09 0.87
C ALA A 131 9.58 5.48 -0.03
N ASP A 132 8.42 5.20 0.53
CA ASP A 132 7.36 4.44 -0.14
C ASP A 132 6.20 5.32 -0.61
N THR A 133 5.39 4.78 -1.53
CA THR A 133 4.12 5.39 -1.95
C THR A 133 3.00 4.39 -1.76
N LEU A 134 2.08 4.69 -0.83
CA LEU A 134 0.94 3.83 -0.50
C LEU A 134 -0.37 4.54 -0.82
N SER A 135 -1.26 3.81 -1.49
CA SER A 135 -2.65 4.22 -1.75
C SER A 135 -3.61 3.14 -1.23
N GLY A 136 -4.47 3.45 -0.27
CA GLY A 136 -5.52 2.53 0.19
C GLY A 136 -6.52 2.25 -0.92
N GLY A 137 -7.16 3.30 -1.41
CA GLY A 137 -8.03 3.24 -2.58
C GLY A 137 -9.48 3.52 -2.20
N GLY A 138 -10.38 2.58 -2.46
CA GLY A 138 -11.73 2.66 -1.91
C GLY A 138 -11.81 1.90 -0.60
N ASN A 139 -12.85 2.19 0.19
CA ASN A 139 -13.19 1.46 1.41
C ASN A 139 -12.32 1.87 2.62
N TYR A 140 -12.23 1.03 3.67
CA TYR A 140 -11.66 1.46 4.95
C TYR A 140 -10.29 0.84 5.13
N ASP A 141 -9.25 1.67 4.99
CA ASP A 141 -7.87 1.19 4.90
C ASP A 141 -7.04 1.55 6.11
N VAL A 142 -5.97 0.76 6.30
CA VAL A 142 -4.90 1.03 7.27
C VAL A 142 -3.59 1.11 6.52
N LEU A 143 -2.96 2.28 6.56
CA LEU A 143 -1.67 2.52 5.91
C LEU A 143 -0.60 2.77 6.97
N GLU A 144 0.53 2.10 6.83
CA GLU A 144 1.72 2.27 7.64
C GLU A 144 2.92 2.54 6.71
N GLY A 145 3.45 3.76 6.71
CA GLY A 145 4.60 4.14 5.88
C GLY A 145 5.85 3.35 6.26
N GLY A 146 6.37 3.61 7.46
CA GLY A 146 7.49 2.86 8.01
C GLY A 146 8.68 3.77 8.31
N ASP A 147 9.88 3.35 7.93
CA ASP A 147 11.08 4.18 7.98
C ASP A 147 11.29 4.81 6.60
N GLY A 148 11.24 6.12 6.44
CA GLY A 148 11.37 6.72 5.11
C GLY A 148 10.61 8.04 5.01
N ASP A 149 10.84 8.82 3.97
CA ASP A 149 9.98 9.99 3.71
C ASP A 149 8.83 9.54 2.80
N ASP A 150 7.73 9.08 3.39
CA ASP A 150 6.69 8.34 2.65
C ASP A 150 5.63 9.25 2.03
N VAL A 151 4.91 8.73 1.03
CA VAL A 151 3.70 9.35 0.47
C VAL A 151 2.50 8.45 0.73
N LEU A 152 1.58 8.91 1.58
CA LEU A 152 0.48 8.11 2.07
C LEU A 152 -0.86 8.72 1.66
N ASP A 153 -1.76 7.88 1.18
CA ASP A 153 -3.04 8.27 0.62
C ASP A 153 -4.12 7.26 0.99
N GLY A 154 -4.97 7.59 1.96
CA GLY A 154 -6.06 6.72 2.39
C GLY A 154 -7.01 6.40 1.23
N GLY A 155 -7.52 7.45 0.60
CA GLY A 155 -8.40 7.33 -0.56
C GLY A 155 -9.82 7.80 -0.25
N ASP A 156 -10.81 6.97 -0.56
CA ASP A 156 -12.22 7.22 -0.26
C ASP A 156 -12.64 6.51 1.02
N LEU A 157 -13.46 7.15 1.87
CA LEU A 157 -13.95 6.65 3.16
C LEU A 157 -12.93 6.85 4.29
N ASN A 158 -13.13 6.20 5.44
CA ASN A 158 -12.52 6.64 6.69
C ASN A 158 -11.25 5.84 7.00
N ASP A 159 -10.09 6.40 6.72
CA ASP A 159 -8.84 5.66 6.81
C ASP A 159 -8.07 5.91 8.10
N VAL A 160 -7.16 4.98 8.41
CA VAL A 160 -6.20 5.11 9.51
C VAL A 160 -4.79 5.11 8.94
N ILE A 161 -4.08 6.20 9.18
CA ILE A 161 -2.75 6.42 8.61
C ILE A 161 -1.73 6.55 9.75
N PHE A 162 -0.61 5.84 9.60
CA PHE A 162 0.60 5.94 10.38
C PHE A 162 1.74 6.33 9.45
N GLY A 163 2.32 7.52 9.67
CA GLY A 163 3.53 7.93 8.95
C GLY A 163 4.76 7.17 9.43
N ASN A 164 4.80 6.92 10.75
CA ASN A 164 5.96 6.42 11.48
C ASN A 164 7.17 7.36 11.42
N ALA A 165 8.29 6.92 10.87
CA ALA A 165 9.58 7.59 11.01
C ALA A 165 10.00 8.22 9.69
N GLY A 166 10.03 9.54 9.65
CA GLY A 166 10.44 10.28 8.46
C GLY A 166 9.79 11.64 8.42
N ASN A 167 9.81 12.25 7.24
CA ASN A 167 9.02 13.45 6.95
C ASN A 167 7.96 13.08 5.92
N ASP A 168 6.82 12.61 6.39
CA ASP A 168 5.84 11.97 5.54
C ASP A 168 4.93 12.98 4.86
N ARG A 169 4.49 12.65 3.66
CA ARG A 169 3.49 13.40 2.91
C ARG A 169 2.18 12.64 2.91
N ILE A 170 1.24 13.11 3.72
CA ILE A 170 -0.09 12.51 3.80
C ILE A 170 -1.06 13.30 2.92
N ILE A 171 -1.70 12.63 1.97
CA ILE A 171 -2.65 13.24 1.05
C ILE A 171 -4.06 13.12 1.63
N PHE A 172 -4.69 14.27 1.87
CA PHE A 172 -6.08 14.34 2.30
C PHE A 172 -6.92 14.89 1.15
N ARG A 173 -7.83 14.06 0.63
CA ARG A 173 -8.72 14.41 -0.47
C ARG A 173 -10.06 14.93 0.04
N LYS A 174 -10.75 15.61 -0.86
CA LYS A 174 -12.11 16.08 -0.64
C LYS A 174 -13.12 15.02 -1.11
N THR A 175 -13.34 13.98 -0.32
CA THR A 175 -14.12 12.77 -0.62
C THR A 175 -15.36 12.61 0.27
N GLY A 176 -15.49 13.41 1.32
CA GLY A 176 -16.68 13.48 2.20
C GLY A 176 -16.62 12.55 3.39
N ASP A 177 -15.43 12.22 3.86
CA ASP A 177 -15.09 11.16 4.81
C ASP A 177 -14.26 11.68 6.01
N THR A 178 -13.85 10.76 6.88
CA THR A 178 -13.16 11.06 8.13
C THR A 178 -11.91 10.22 8.30
N ASP A 179 -10.75 10.83 8.05
CA ASP A 179 -9.46 10.17 8.21
C ASP A 179 -8.86 10.41 9.59
N THR A 180 -8.06 9.44 10.04
CA THR A 180 -7.32 9.53 11.29
C THR A 180 -5.83 9.29 11.06
N ILE A 181 -5.01 10.31 11.29
CA ILE A 181 -3.55 10.18 11.37
C ILE A 181 -3.15 9.99 12.82
N ARG A 182 -2.36 8.96 13.13
CA ARG A 182 -2.14 8.53 14.52
C ARG A 182 -0.87 9.06 15.19
N ASP A 183 0.10 9.47 14.40
CA ASP A 183 1.46 9.78 14.81
C ASP A 183 2.06 11.02 14.14
N PHE A 184 1.22 11.83 13.49
CA PHE A 184 1.61 13.04 12.77
C PHE A 184 2.63 13.91 13.52
N ALA A 185 3.82 14.06 12.94
CA ALA A 185 4.94 14.83 13.46
C ALA A 185 4.77 16.34 13.18
N ALA A 186 3.82 16.98 13.89
CA ALA A 186 3.50 18.40 13.72
C ALA A 186 4.60 19.37 14.21
N GLY A 187 4.68 20.54 13.55
CA GLY A 187 5.40 21.71 14.02
C GLY A 187 6.35 22.29 12.97
N ALA A 188 6.80 23.53 13.19
CA ALA A 188 7.69 24.21 12.25
C ALA A 188 9.05 23.48 12.13
N GLY A 189 9.36 22.94 10.95
CA GLY A 189 10.60 22.22 10.69
C GLY A 189 10.42 21.03 9.73
N ALA A 190 11.41 20.14 9.73
CA ALA A 190 11.33 18.85 9.05
C ALA A 190 10.48 17.91 9.92
N GLY A 191 9.26 17.67 9.47
CA GLY A 191 8.27 16.75 9.99
C GLY A 191 7.21 16.53 8.91
N ASP A 192 6.13 15.87 9.27
CA ASP A 192 5.12 15.46 8.31
C ASP A 192 4.36 16.65 7.72
N VAL A 193 3.86 16.47 6.50
CA VAL A 193 3.02 17.44 5.80
C VAL A 193 1.72 16.81 5.32
N ILE A 194 0.63 17.54 5.50
CA ILE A 194 -0.69 17.20 4.96
C ILE A 194 -0.90 17.96 3.65
N ARG A 195 -1.00 17.24 2.53
CA ARG A 195 -1.41 17.79 1.24
C ARG A 195 -2.93 17.80 1.14
N LEU A 196 -3.53 18.99 1.09
CA LEU A 196 -4.96 19.12 0.83
C LEU A 196 -5.22 19.10 -0.68
N VAL A 197 -6.14 18.23 -1.14
CA VAL A 197 -6.46 18.08 -2.56
C VAL A 197 -7.97 18.18 -2.79
N GLY A 198 -8.38 19.02 -3.75
CA GLY A 198 -9.79 19.13 -4.17
C GLY A 198 -10.62 20.20 -3.44
N PHE A 199 -10.00 21.00 -2.55
CA PHE A 199 -10.69 22.08 -1.82
C PHE A 199 -10.81 23.41 -2.59
N GLY A 200 -10.05 23.58 -3.68
CA GLY A 200 -10.12 24.78 -4.53
C GLY A 200 -9.70 26.04 -3.77
N ALA A 201 -10.53 27.09 -3.80
CA ALA A 201 -10.25 28.34 -3.09
C ALA A 201 -10.62 28.30 -1.59
N ALA A 202 -11.19 27.19 -1.11
CA ALA A 202 -11.40 26.97 0.32
C ALA A 202 -10.18 26.25 0.89
N PHE A 203 -9.77 26.62 2.11
CA PHE A 203 -8.62 26.03 2.79
C PHE A 203 -7.32 26.20 1.98
N ASP A 204 -7.12 27.38 1.37
CA ASP A 204 -5.87 27.73 0.66
C ASP A 204 -4.79 28.33 1.59
N THR A 205 -5.17 28.60 2.84
CA THR A 205 -4.26 29.10 3.87
C THR A 205 -4.34 28.31 5.18
N PHE A 206 -3.24 28.31 5.92
CA PHE A 206 -3.18 27.77 7.28
C PHE A 206 -4.16 28.45 8.24
N ALA A 207 -4.47 29.75 8.05
CA ALA A 207 -5.41 30.45 8.91
C ALA A 207 -6.84 29.87 8.82
N GLU A 208 -7.25 29.43 7.63
CA GLU A 208 -8.54 28.78 7.40
C GLU A 208 -8.59 27.39 8.02
N VAL A 209 -7.53 26.60 7.84
CA VAL A 209 -7.36 25.28 8.49
C VAL A 209 -7.42 25.43 10.01
N LEU A 210 -6.66 26.37 10.57
CA LEU A 210 -6.62 26.60 12.01
C LEU A 210 -7.97 27.12 12.55
N ALA A 211 -8.74 27.86 11.76
CA ALA A 211 -10.09 28.29 12.14
C ALA A 211 -11.08 27.12 12.22
N ALA A 212 -10.92 26.11 11.35
CA ALA A 212 -11.72 24.89 11.33
C ALA A 212 -11.30 23.83 12.36
N ALA A 213 -10.08 23.94 12.90
CA ALA A 213 -9.56 23.01 13.89
C ALA A 213 -10.19 23.20 15.28
N THR A 214 -10.55 22.09 15.92
CA THR A 214 -10.94 21.99 17.34
C THR A 214 -10.02 21.01 18.04
N ASP A 215 -9.73 21.22 19.32
CA ASP A 215 -9.02 20.23 20.15
C ASP A 215 -9.85 19.89 21.39
N ASN A 216 -9.61 18.69 21.95
CA ASN A 216 -10.17 18.25 23.23
C ASN A 216 -9.10 17.97 24.29
N GLY A 217 -7.90 18.53 24.10
CA GLY A 217 -6.73 18.27 24.94
C GLY A 217 -6.05 16.90 24.72
N GLN A 218 -6.50 16.08 23.76
CA GLN A 218 -5.86 14.81 23.39
C GLN A 218 -5.59 14.68 21.89
N HIS A 219 -6.44 15.26 21.06
CA HIS A 219 -6.26 15.28 19.60
C HIS A 219 -6.90 16.52 18.99
N THR A 220 -6.50 16.82 17.76
CA THR A 220 -7.09 17.88 16.94
C THR A 220 -8.02 17.26 15.90
N THR A 221 -9.19 17.85 15.74
CA THR A 221 -10.15 17.52 14.69
C THR A 221 -10.34 18.76 13.81
N ILE A 222 -10.05 18.62 12.52
CA ILE A 222 -10.20 19.67 11.51
C ILE A 222 -11.40 19.30 10.64
N ASN A 223 -12.43 20.16 10.63
CA ASN A 223 -13.64 19.93 9.84
C ASN A 223 -13.61 20.83 8.60
N PHE A 224 -13.37 20.25 7.44
CA PHE A 224 -13.30 20.96 6.16
C PHE A 224 -14.68 21.20 5.52
N GLY A 225 -15.76 20.79 6.20
CA GLY A 225 -17.12 20.87 5.70
C GLY A 225 -17.41 19.76 4.67
N GLY A 226 -18.66 19.65 4.22
CA GLY A 226 -19.02 18.67 3.18
C GLY A 226 -18.94 17.19 3.58
N GLY A 227 -18.61 16.87 4.83
CA GLY A 227 -18.35 15.51 5.31
C GLY A 227 -16.86 15.28 5.62
N ASP A 228 -15.99 16.08 5.00
CA ASP A 228 -14.52 15.99 5.07
C ASP A 228 -14.00 16.38 6.46
N VAL A 229 -13.42 15.42 7.19
CA VAL A 229 -12.88 15.60 8.55
C VAL A 229 -11.52 14.91 8.68
N LEU A 230 -10.54 15.61 9.25
CA LEU A 230 -9.24 15.02 9.59
C LEU A 230 -9.05 15.00 11.11
N ILE A 231 -8.66 13.84 11.65
CA ILE A 231 -8.35 13.66 13.07
C ILE A 231 -6.85 13.40 13.23
N LEU A 232 -6.15 14.31 13.89
CA LEU A 232 -4.73 14.18 14.24
C LEU A 232 -4.61 13.73 15.69
N ARG A 233 -4.42 12.42 15.91
CA ARG A 233 -4.30 11.87 17.28
C ARG A 233 -2.98 12.28 17.90
N GLY A 234 -3.00 12.62 19.19
CA GLY A 234 -1.78 13.03 19.91
C GLY A 234 -1.26 14.43 19.57
N VAL A 235 -1.81 15.08 18.54
CA VAL A 235 -1.46 16.44 18.13
C VAL A 235 -2.50 17.43 18.62
N LEU A 236 -2.06 18.44 19.36
CA LEU A 236 -2.89 19.55 19.80
C LEU A 236 -2.86 20.69 18.78
N LYS A 237 -3.95 21.45 18.71
CA LYS A 237 -4.10 22.57 17.79
C LYS A 237 -2.98 23.60 17.93
N SER A 238 -2.46 23.79 19.13
CA SER A 238 -1.35 24.71 19.41
C SER A 238 0.01 24.25 18.88
N GLN A 239 0.13 22.99 18.49
CA GLN A 239 1.36 22.42 17.92
C GLN A 239 1.42 22.59 16.40
N LEU A 240 0.28 22.82 15.75
CA LEU A 240 0.22 22.98 14.30
C LEU A 240 0.93 24.26 13.83
N ALA A 241 1.63 24.15 12.71
CA ALA A 241 2.31 25.22 12.01
C ALA A 241 1.85 25.32 10.54
N ALA A 242 2.17 26.44 9.89
CA ALA A 242 1.82 26.64 8.49
C ALA A 242 2.52 25.64 7.55
N ASP A 243 3.71 25.19 7.92
CA ASP A 243 4.52 24.26 7.12
C ASP A 243 3.98 22.81 7.16
N ASP A 244 3.13 22.48 8.16
CA ASP A 244 2.45 21.19 8.27
C ASP A 244 1.42 20.96 7.16
N PHE A 245 1.09 22.00 6.37
CA PHE A 245 0.04 21.94 5.35
C PHE A 245 0.55 22.43 4.01
N VAL A 246 0.32 21.62 2.97
CA VAL A 246 0.59 21.98 1.58
C VAL A 246 -0.74 22.19 0.86
N PHE A 247 -0.93 23.41 0.38
CA PHE A 247 -2.13 23.84 -0.34
C PHE A 247 -1.97 23.66 -1.85
N GLY A 248 -3.07 23.35 -2.54
CA GLY A 248 -3.14 23.12 -3.99
C GLY A 248 -3.59 24.33 -4.80
#